data_AF-A0A257JJJ3-F1
#
_entry.id   AF-A0A257JJJ3-F1
#
_cell.length_a   1.000
_cell.length_b   1.000
_cell.length_c   1.000
_cell.angle_alpha   90.00
_cell.angle_beta   90.00
_cell.angle_gamma   90.00
#
_symmetry.space_group_name_H-M   'P 1'
#
loop_
_entity.id
_entity.type
_entity.pdbx_description
1 polymer ?
#
loop_
_entity_poly.entity_id
_entity_poly.type
_entity_poly.pdbx_seq_one_letter_code
_entity_poly.pdbx_strand_id
1 'polypeptide(L)'
;PDRDFDFWLQEYNNFLPSPQTRWCTRQLKIKPFEEWLRPALALGDRINSYVAIRSDEDYREGYVSGQENLKVHLPFRKAGIDKAAVHELLEAAGLGLPDYYRWRSRSGCTFCFYQQKIEWARLLEEHPSAFDEAKRYEKNALDHGSPFTWSHGESLEELARPERLKQIRQDHAKRVERLRARRPMNILAGEVAEDLDEVYGTAKMCVTCHK
;
A
#
# COMPACT_ATOMS: atom_id res chain seq x y z
N PRO A 1 6.66 19.49 -3.89
CA PRO A 1 5.20 19.49 -4.16
C PRO A 1 4.54 20.68 -3.46
N ASP A 2 3.83 21.52 -4.20
CA ASP A 2 3.30 22.77 -3.65
C ASP A 2 2.02 22.58 -2.81
N ARG A 3 1.41 21.39 -2.87
CA ARG A 3 0.12 21.07 -2.24
C ARG A 3 0.17 19.72 -1.52
N ASP A 4 -0.36 19.66 -0.31
CA ASP A 4 -0.42 18.48 0.55
C ASP A 4 -1.79 17.77 0.47
N PHE A 5 -1.98 16.74 1.30
CA PHE A 5 -3.23 15.98 1.35
C PHE A 5 -4.43 16.86 1.75
N ASP A 6 -4.25 17.76 2.72
CA ASP A 6 -5.32 18.60 3.26
C ASP A 6 -5.85 19.57 2.21
N PHE A 7 -4.94 20.20 1.45
CA PHE A 7 -5.33 21.04 0.32
C PHE A 7 -6.20 20.26 -0.67
N TRP A 8 -5.76 19.08 -1.10
CA TRP A 8 -6.54 18.29 -2.04
C TRP A 8 -7.83 17.76 -1.42
N LEU A 9 -7.86 17.44 -0.13
CA LEU A 9 -9.10 17.03 0.52
C LEU A 9 -10.16 18.15 0.44
N GLN A 10 -9.76 19.41 0.65
CA GLN A 10 -10.63 20.57 0.50
C GLN A 10 -11.10 20.77 -0.95
N GLU A 11 -10.21 20.66 -1.93
CA GLU A 11 -10.55 20.77 -3.37
C GLU A 11 -11.55 19.69 -3.82
N TYR A 12 -11.60 18.55 -3.14
CA TYR A 12 -12.59 17.49 -3.38
C TYR A 12 -13.78 17.56 -2.41
N ASN A 13 -14.06 18.73 -1.84
CA ASN A 13 -15.19 18.96 -0.92
C ASN A 13 -15.21 17.99 0.28
N ASN A 14 -14.05 17.72 0.87
CA ASN A 14 -13.85 16.78 1.96
C ASN A 14 -14.22 15.32 1.64
N PHE A 15 -14.27 14.96 0.35
CA PHE A 15 -14.49 13.59 -0.09
C PHE A 15 -13.20 12.76 -0.01
N LEU A 16 -13.17 11.74 0.86
CA LEU A 16 -12.03 10.84 1.01
C LEU A 16 -11.74 10.06 -0.28
N PRO A 17 -10.45 9.77 -0.57
CA PRO A 17 -10.12 8.93 -1.71
C PRO A 17 -10.59 7.51 -1.46
N SER A 18 -11.10 6.86 -2.50
CA SER A 18 -11.67 5.51 -2.44
C SER A 18 -11.13 4.64 -3.58
N PRO A 19 -11.41 3.31 -3.57
CA PRO A 19 -11.03 2.44 -4.69
C PRO A 19 -11.58 2.92 -6.03
N GLN A 20 -12.77 3.52 -6.03
CA GLN A 20 -13.43 4.07 -7.21
C GLN A 20 -12.85 5.44 -7.59
N THR A 21 -12.64 6.30 -6.59
CA THR A 21 -12.20 7.68 -6.79
C THR A 21 -10.80 7.86 -6.20
N ARG A 22 -9.81 7.39 -6.94
CA ARG A 22 -8.39 7.35 -6.54
C ARG A 22 -7.67 8.70 -6.70
N TRP A 23 -8.29 9.80 -6.30
CA TRP A 23 -7.73 11.14 -6.50
C TRP A 23 -6.37 11.31 -5.82
N CYS A 24 -6.12 10.63 -4.70
CA CYS A 24 -4.82 10.66 -4.02
C CYS A 24 -3.69 10.11 -4.92
N THR A 25 -3.97 9.10 -5.74
CA THR A 25 -2.97 8.57 -6.70
C THR A 25 -2.73 9.60 -7.80
N ARG A 26 -3.79 10.19 -8.35
CA ARG A 26 -3.68 11.20 -9.41
C ARG A 26 -2.94 12.46 -8.95
N GLN A 27 -3.37 13.06 -7.85
CA GLN A 27 -2.91 14.38 -7.42
C GLN A 27 -1.64 14.36 -6.57
N LEU A 28 -1.41 13.32 -5.76
CA LEU A 28 -0.26 13.27 -4.84
C LEU A 28 0.90 12.43 -5.38
N LYS A 29 0.68 11.61 -6.42
CA LYS A 29 1.72 10.71 -6.96
C LYS A 29 2.02 11.01 -8.42
N ILE A 30 1.02 10.87 -9.29
CA ILE A 30 1.25 10.92 -10.74
C ILE A 30 1.54 12.33 -11.22
N LYS A 31 0.63 13.29 -10.94
CA LYS A 31 0.80 14.67 -11.39
C LYS A 31 2.09 15.31 -10.85
N PRO A 32 2.45 15.18 -9.56
CA PRO A 32 3.73 15.72 -9.07
C PRO A 32 4.95 15.08 -9.73
N PHE A 33 4.88 13.77 -10.02
CA PHE A 33 5.95 13.07 -10.74
C PHE A 33 6.11 13.62 -12.17
N GLU A 34 5.01 13.78 -12.91
CA GLU A 34 5.03 14.32 -14.27
C GLU A 34 5.50 15.77 -14.32
N GLU A 35 5.06 16.61 -13.37
CA GLU A 35 5.52 17.99 -13.23
C GLU A 35 7.00 18.08 -12.91
N TRP A 36 7.51 17.19 -12.05
CA TRP A 36 8.93 17.12 -11.73
C TRP A 36 9.79 16.75 -12.95
N LEU A 37 9.31 15.84 -13.80
CA LEU A 37 10.05 15.43 -15.00
C LEU A 37 9.96 16.44 -16.15
N ARG A 38 8.90 17.26 -16.19
CA ARG A 38 8.57 18.14 -17.33
C ARG A 38 9.74 19.04 -17.79
N PRO A 39 10.49 19.73 -16.90
CA PRO A 39 11.59 20.59 -17.33
C PRO A 39 12.71 19.83 -18.05
N ALA A 40 13.11 18.67 -17.53
CA ALA A 40 14.14 17.82 -18.13
C ALA A 40 13.69 17.28 -19.50
N LEU A 41 12.44 16.81 -19.58
CA LEU A 41 11.86 16.32 -20.83
C LEU A 41 11.76 17.43 -21.90
N ALA A 42 11.45 18.67 -21.49
CA ALA A 42 11.41 19.82 -22.40
C ALA A 42 12.79 20.22 -22.93
N LEU A 43 13.86 19.94 -22.19
CA LEU A 43 15.25 20.11 -22.63
C LEU A 43 15.74 18.97 -23.54
N GLY A 44 14.94 17.92 -23.72
CA GLY A 44 15.29 16.75 -24.52
C GLY A 44 16.06 15.67 -23.76
N ASP A 45 16.12 15.74 -22.42
CA ASP A 45 16.80 14.74 -21.62
C ASP A 45 16.13 13.37 -21.74
N ARG A 46 16.96 12.32 -21.74
CA ARG A 46 16.50 10.93 -21.73
C ARG A 46 16.43 10.38 -20.32
N ILE A 47 15.24 10.04 -19.87
CA ILE A 47 14.94 9.60 -18.50
C ILE A 47 14.70 8.10 -18.47
N ASN A 48 15.41 7.40 -17.59
CA ASN A 48 15.22 5.96 -17.36
C ASN A 48 14.70 5.74 -15.94
N SER A 49 13.47 5.23 -15.83
CA SER A 49 12.82 4.92 -14.55
C SER A 49 12.88 3.42 -14.30
N TYR A 50 13.55 3.00 -13.24
CA TYR A 50 13.67 1.60 -12.85
C TYR A 50 12.65 1.30 -11.75
N VAL A 51 11.73 0.37 -12.01
CA VAL A 51 10.66 0.03 -11.09
C VAL A 51 10.79 -1.43 -10.68
N ALA A 52 10.84 -1.66 -9.37
CA ALA A 52 11.03 -2.97 -8.76
C ALA A 52 9.73 -3.81 -8.73
N ILE A 53 9.05 -3.96 -9.87
CA ILE A 53 7.97 -4.96 -9.99
C ILE A 53 8.62 -6.34 -10.17
N ARG A 54 8.24 -7.28 -9.31
CA ARG A 54 8.83 -8.62 -9.25
C ARG A 54 8.32 -9.54 -10.37
N SER A 55 8.95 -10.70 -10.52
CA SER A 55 8.56 -11.73 -11.49
C SER A 55 7.22 -12.40 -11.14
N ASP A 56 6.92 -12.58 -9.85
CA ASP A 56 5.67 -13.14 -9.31
C ASP A 56 4.51 -12.14 -9.26
N GLU A 57 4.71 -10.92 -9.77
CA GLU A 57 3.71 -9.87 -9.89
C GLU A 57 3.37 -9.59 -11.37
N ASP A 58 3.25 -10.62 -12.19
CA ASP A 58 3.02 -10.56 -13.64
C ASP A 58 1.82 -9.68 -14.05
N TYR A 59 0.74 -9.72 -13.26
CA TYR A 59 -0.47 -8.94 -13.44
C TYR A 59 -0.30 -7.43 -13.22
N ARG A 60 0.83 -6.97 -12.68
CA ARG A 60 1.10 -5.54 -12.44
C ARG A 60 1.71 -4.89 -13.67
N GLU A 61 1.34 -3.65 -13.94
CA GLU A 61 1.95 -2.85 -14.99
C GLU A 61 2.72 -1.68 -14.39
N GLY A 62 3.81 -1.31 -15.05
CA GLY A 62 4.53 -0.08 -14.75
C GLY A 62 3.77 1.14 -15.22
N TYR A 63 4.27 2.33 -14.86
CA TYR A 63 3.82 3.56 -15.50
C TYR A 63 4.08 3.50 -17.01
N VAL A 64 3.08 3.83 -17.82
CA VAL A 64 3.21 3.88 -19.28
C VAL A 64 3.23 5.35 -19.67
N SER A 65 4.38 5.82 -20.16
CA SER A 65 4.49 7.18 -20.70
C SER A 65 4.18 7.19 -22.19
N GLY A 66 3.47 8.21 -22.65
CA GLY A 66 3.35 8.50 -24.08
C GLY A 66 4.60 9.17 -24.68
N GLN A 67 5.61 9.52 -23.87
CA GLN A 67 6.79 10.23 -24.33
C GLN A 67 7.97 9.29 -24.58
N GLU A 68 8.58 9.38 -25.76
CA GLU A 68 9.70 8.51 -26.16
C GLU A 68 10.95 8.66 -25.26
N ASN A 69 11.13 9.84 -24.67
CA ASN A 69 12.26 10.18 -23.83
C ASN A 69 12.15 9.64 -22.39
N LEU A 70 11.00 9.09 -21.98
CA LEU A 70 10.81 8.46 -20.67
C LEU A 70 10.65 6.94 -20.82
N LYS A 71 11.68 6.19 -20.44
CA LYS A 71 11.69 4.72 -20.53
C LYS A 71 11.57 4.08 -19.16
N VAL A 72 10.56 3.23 -18.98
CA VAL A 72 10.35 2.45 -17.76
C VAL A 72 10.94 1.06 -17.91
N HIS A 73 11.74 0.64 -16.93
CA HIS A 73 12.42 -0.64 -16.89
C HIS A 73 11.94 -1.46 -15.69
N LEU A 74 11.65 -2.74 -15.92
CA LEU A 74 11.21 -3.70 -14.90
C LEU A 74 12.29 -4.78 -14.71
N PRO A 75 13.43 -4.46 -14.05
CA PRO A 75 14.59 -5.36 -14.00
C PRO A 75 14.29 -6.67 -13.28
N PHE A 76 13.56 -6.64 -12.15
CA PHE A 76 13.28 -7.85 -11.36
C PHE A 76 12.40 -8.84 -12.11
N ARG A 77 11.34 -8.34 -12.76
CA ARG A 77 10.54 -9.15 -13.69
C ARG A 77 11.39 -9.81 -14.77
N LYS A 78 12.28 -9.06 -15.44
CA LYS A 78 13.14 -9.59 -16.50
C LYS A 78 14.17 -10.60 -15.99
N ALA A 79 14.66 -10.41 -14.77
CA ALA A 79 15.65 -11.27 -14.13
C ALA A 79 15.04 -12.48 -13.41
N GLY A 80 13.70 -12.62 -13.41
CA GLY A 80 13.03 -13.72 -12.71
C GLY A 80 13.03 -13.58 -11.17
N ILE A 81 13.36 -12.41 -10.63
CA ILE A 81 13.48 -12.18 -9.19
C ILE A 81 12.08 -12.05 -8.57
N ASP A 82 11.72 -13.00 -7.71
CA ASP A 82 10.47 -13.07 -6.96
C ASP A 82 10.60 -12.47 -5.54
N LYS A 83 9.56 -12.61 -4.70
CA LYS A 83 9.60 -12.11 -3.30
C LYS A 83 10.78 -12.70 -2.52
N ALA A 84 10.98 -14.02 -2.56
CA ALA A 84 12.01 -14.68 -1.77
C ALA A 84 13.40 -14.20 -2.19
N ALA A 85 13.65 -14.10 -3.50
CA ALA A 85 14.92 -13.60 -4.03
C ALA A 85 15.18 -12.12 -3.67
N VAL A 86 14.14 -11.28 -3.56
CA VAL A 86 14.30 -9.91 -3.04
C VAL A 86 14.74 -9.92 -1.58
N HIS A 87 14.16 -10.77 -0.74
CA HIS A 87 14.57 -10.87 0.67
C HIS A 87 16.03 -11.32 0.78
N GLU A 88 16.42 -12.37 0.04
CA GLU A 88 17.81 -12.85 0.00
C GLU A 88 18.78 -11.75 -0.44
N LEU A 89 18.41 -10.96 -1.45
CA LEU A 89 19.23 -9.85 -1.94
C LEU A 89 19.41 -8.75 -0.88
N LEU A 90 18.35 -8.40 -0.14
CA LEU A 90 18.42 -7.39 0.92
C LEU A 90 19.25 -7.87 2.11
N GLU A 91 19.12 -9.14 2.50
CA GLU A 91 19.94 -9.75 3.56
C GLU A 91 21.41 -9.85 3.14
N ALA A 92 21.70 -10.31 1.92
CA ALA A 92 23.06 -10.38 1.39
C ALA A 92 23.72 -8.99 1.27
N ALA A 93 22.93 -7.94 1.03
CA ALA A 93 23.39 -6.55 1.03
C ALA A 93 23.57 -5.95 2.43
N GLY A 94 23.16 -6.66 3.50
CA GLY A 94 23.19 -6.18 4.88
C GLY A 94 22.16 -5.08 5.18
N LEU A 95 21.11 -4.95 4.35
CA LEU A 95 20.05 -3.97 4.54
C LEU A 95 18.88 -4.52 5.36
N GLY A 96 18.52 -5.77 5.13
CA GLY A 96 17.33 -6.40 5.70
C GLY A 96 16.01 -5.75 5.29
N LEU A 97 14.94 -6.13 5.97
CA LEU A 97 13.61 -5.54 5.75
C LEU A 97 13.38 -4.31 6.65
N PRO A 98 12.68 -3.27 6.16
CA PRO A 98 12.24 -2.16 6.98
C PRO A 98 11.37 -2.57 8.18
N ASP A 99 11.52 -1.88 9.31
CA ASP A 99 10.81 -2.19 10.58
C ASP A 99 9.29 -2.21 10.48
N TYR A 100 8.68 -1.44 9.56
CA TYR A 100 7.22 -1.39 9.45
C TYR A 100 6.60 -2.74 9.04
N TYR A 101 7.39 -3.66 8.47
CA TYR A 101 6.92 -5.01 8.14
C TYR A 101 6.54 -5.84 9.37
N ARG A 102 6.98 -5.45 10.58
CA ARG A 102 6.55 -6.10 11.83
C ARG A 102 5.06 -5.98 12.11
N TRP A 103 4.43 -4.89 11.63
CA TRP A 103 3.04 -4.59 11.95
C TRP A 103 2.15 -4.34 10.72
N ARG A 104 2.73 -4.09 9.53
CA ARG A 104 2.02 -3.80 8.28
C ARG A 104 2.57 -4.61 7.12
N SER A 105 1.74 -4.98 6.13
CA SER A 105 2.17 -5.80 4.99
C SER A 105 2.72 -4.99 3.82
N ARG A 106 2.29 -3.73 3.69
CA ARG A 106 2.60 -2.88 2.53
C ARG A 106 3.14 -1.52 2.93
N SER A 107 4.08 -1.03 2.13
CA SER A 107 4.71 0.29 2.23
C SER A 107 3.79 1.43 1.75
N GLY A 108 2.57 1.49 2.28
CA GLY A 108 1.53 2.45 1.90
C GLY A 108 1.39 3.63 2.85
N CYS A 109 0.56 4.60 2.46
CA CYS A 109 0.13 5.71 3.32
C CYS A 109 -0.54 5.18 4.60
N THR A 110 -0.42 5.91 5.70
CA THR A 110 -0.96 5.54 7.02
C THR A 110 -2.47 5.30 7.02
N PHE A 111 -3.22 6.06 6.20
CA PHE A 111 -4.67 5.99 6.06
C PHE A 111 -5.14 5.49 4.68
N CYS A 112 -4.45 4.49 4.12
CA CYS A 112 -4.88 3.92 2.84
C CYS A 112 -6.16 3.10 3.00
N PHE A 113 -7.19 3.37 2.19
CA PHE A 113 -8.44 2.58 2.14
C PHE A 113 -8.26 1.11 1.71
N TYR A 114 -7.06 0.69 1.30
CA TYR A 114 -6.73 -0.72 1.05
C TYR A 114 -6.15 -1.44 2.27
N GLN A 115 -5.94 -0.74 3.38
CA GLN A 115 -5.37 -1.30 4.60
C GLN A 115 -6.30 -2.33 5.23
N GLN A 116 -5.74 -3.47 5.63
CA GLN A 116 -6.49 -4.55 6.28
C GLN A 116 -6.92 -4.13 7.69
N LYS A 117 -8.01 -4.72 8.19
CA LYS A 117 -8.51 -4.43 9.55
C LYS A 117 -7.47 -4.71 10.64
N ILE A 118 -6.65 -5.74 10.47
CA ILE A 118 -5.54 -6.03 11.38
C ILE A 118 -4.45 -4.95 11.34
N GLU A 119 -4.17 -4.39 10.16
CA GLU A 119 -3.20 -3.30 10.01
C GLU A 119 -3.73 -2.01 10.67
N TRP A 120 -5.05 -1.77 10.66
CA TRP A 120 -5.68 -0.67 11.43
C TRP A 120 -5.57 -0.89 12.94
N ALA A 121 -5.86 -2.10 13.43
CA ALA A 121 -5.70 -2.44 14.85
C ALA A 121 -4.25 -2.25 15.31
N ARG A 122 -3.27 -2.70 14.51
CA ARG A 122 -1.85 -2.51 14.80
C ARG A 122 -1.39 -1.06 14.66
N LEU A 123 -1.96 -0.28 13.73
CA LEU A 123 -1.68 1.15 13.62
C LEU A 123 -2.07 1.90 14.90
N LEU A 124 -3.21 1.56 15.51
CA LEU A 124 -3.65 2.13 16.78
C LEU A 124 -2.66 1.82 17.92
N GLU A 125 -2.06 0.63 17.92
CA GLU A 125 -1.09 0.20 18.94
C GLU A 125 0.29 0.86 18.74
N GLU A 126 0.80 0.85 17.51
CA GLU A 126 2.17 1.29 17.19
C GLU A 126 2.27 2.81 16.98
N HIS A 127 1.23 3.43 16.39
CA HIS A 127 1.22 4.85 16.02
C HIS A 127 -0.16 5.49 16.27
N PRO A 128 -0.56 5.65 17.55
CA PRO A 128 -1.90 6.16 17.90
C PRO A 128 -2.21 7.54 17.31
N SER A 129 -1.22 8.43 17.22
CA SER A 129 -1.38 9.76 16.62
C SER A 129 -1.79 9.72 15.15
N ALA A 130 -1.22 8.79 14.38
CA ALA A 130 -1.56 8.59 12.97
C ALA A 130 -2.95 7.95 12.80
N PHE A 131 -3.36 7.09 13.75
CA PHE A 131 -4.71 6.56 13.79
C PHE A 131 -5.74 7.66 14.10
N ASP A 132 -5.43 8.54 15.05
CA ASP A 132 -6.29 9.69 15.39
C ASP A 132 -6.41 10.68 14.23
N GLU A 133 -5.32 10.91 13.49
CA GLU A 133 -5.36 11.69 12.26
C GLU A 133 -6.32 11.09 11.22
N ALA A 134 -6.23 9.78 10.97
CA ALA A 134 -7.14 9.10 10.07
C ALA A 134 -8.61 9.24 10.50
N LYS A 135 -8.89 9.13 11.81
CA LYS A 135 -10.22 9.37 12.38
C LYS A 135 -10.73 10.79 12.14
N ARG A 136 -9.86 11.81 12.27
CA ARG A 136 -10.26 13.21 12.02
C ARG A 136 -10.71 13.40 10.57
N TYR A 137 -10.00 12.81 9.61
CA TYR A 137 -10.40 12.89 8.20
C TYR A 137 -11.74 12.21 7.93
N GLU A 138 -11.99 11.05 8.54
CA GLU A 138 -13.26 10.35 8.40
C GLU A 138 -14.43 11.15 8.97
N LYS A 139 -14.25 11.74 10.16
CA LYS A 139 -15.27 12.62 10.76
C LYS A 139 -15.55 13.84 9.89
N ASN A 140 -14.51 14.53 9.42
CA ASN A 140 -14.65 15.68 8.53
C ASN A 140 -15.45 15.30 7.26
N ALA A 141 -15.14 14.17 6.64
CA ALA A 141 -15.87 13.69 5.47
C ALA A 141 -17.35 13.40 5.76
N LEU A 142 -17.66 12.79 6.91
CA LEU A 142 -19.03 12.52 7.34
C LEU A 142 -19.83 13.81 7.60
N ASP A 143 -19.23 14.78 8.29
CA ASP A 143 -19.85 16.09 8.58
C ASP A 143 -20.19 16.85 7.29
N HIS A 144 -19.42 16.63 6.22
CA HIS A 144 -19.64 17.20 4.89
C HIS A 144 -20.45 16.29 3.93
N GLY A 145 -21.09 15.23 4.45
CA GLY A 145 -22.06 14.43 3.68
C GLY A 145 -21.45 13.31 2.82
N SER A 146 -20.19 12.95 3.02
CA SER A 146 -19.57 11.78 2.38
C SER A 146 -19.72 10.55 3.26
N PRO A 147 -20.46 9.50 2.83
CA PRO A 147 -20.69 8.30 3.64
C PRO A 147 -19.50 7.31 3.62
N PHE A 148 -18.38 7.65 2.97
CA PHE A 148 -17.26 6.73 2.82
C PHE A 148 -16.35 6.73 4.06
N THR A 149 -16.08 5.55 4.59
CA THR A 149 -15.13 5.30 5.68
C THR A 149 -13.85 4.64 5.15
N TRP A 150 -12.74 4.79 5.87
CA TRP A 150 -11.46 4.20 5.46
C TRP A 150 -11.49 2.66 5.44
N SER A 151 -12.20 2.07 6.40
CA SER A 151 -12.40 0.63 6.51
C SER A 151 -13.75 0.23 5.91
N HIS A 152 -13.77 -0.77 5.04
CA HIS A 152 -15.02 -1.20 4.43
C HIS A 152 -16.01 -1.75 5.48
N GLY A 153 -17.20 -1.13 5.50
CA GLY A 153 -18.36 -1.56 6.29
C GLY A 153 -18.36 -1.14 7.77
N GLU A 154 -17.36 -0.38 8.23
CA GLU A 154 -17.34 0.17 9.59
C GLU A 154 -16.48 1.44 9.66
N SER A 155 -16.79 2.33 10.59
CA SER A 155 -15.96 3.52 10.86
C SER A 155 -14.70 3.16 11.66
N LEU A 156 -13.69 4.03 11.65
CA LEU A 156 -12.52 3.86 12.54
C LEU A 156 -12.89 4.00 14.02
N GLU A 157 -13.96 4.72 14.34
CA GLU A 157 -14.48 4.82 15.70
C GLU A 157 -15.12 3.51 16.18
N GLU A 158 -15.85 2.81 15.31
CA GLU A 158 -16.38 1.47 15.58
C GLU A 158 -15.27 0.43 15.67
N LEU A 159 -14.28 0.50 14.78
CA LEU A 159 -13.13 -0.41 14.75
C LEU A 159 -12.30 -0.33 16.03
N ALA A 160 -12.16 0.87 16.59
CA ALA A 160 -11.38 1.13 17.81
C ALA A 160 -12.03 0.58 19.09
N ARG A 161 -13.27 0.09 19.06
CA ARG A 161 -13.93 -0.49 20.24
C ARG A 161 -13.18 -1.75 20.71
N PRO A 162 -12.94 -1.93 22.03
CA PRO A 162 -12.17 -3.07 22.56
C PRO A 162 -12.69 -4.44 22.10
N GLU A 163 -14.00 -4.61 22.06
CA GLU A 163 -14.69 -5.83 21.62
C GLU A 163 -14.38 -6.13 20.16
N ARG A 164 -14.38 -5.08 19.33
CA ARG A 164 -14.13 -5.19 17.89
C ARG A 164 -12.66 -5.46 17.59
N LEU A 165 -11.73 -4.80 18.29
CA LEU A 165 -10.30 -5.08 18.21
C LEU A 165 -10.00 -6.53 18.60
N LYS A 166 -10.62 -7.03 19.67
CA LYS A 166 -10.48 -8.44 20.08
C LYS A 166 -10.96 -9.39 18.98
N GLN A 167 -12.10 -9.10 18.36
CA GLN A 167 -12.62 -9.89 17.24
C GLN A 167 -11.67 -9.89 16.03
N ILE A 168 -11.14 -8.72 15.65
CA ILE A 168 -10.19 -8.60 14.52
C ILE A 168 -8.94 -9.45 14.77
N ARG A 169 -8.39 -9.40 15.99
CA ARG A 169 -7.22 -10.21 16.37
C ARG A 169 -7.53 -11.71 16.35
N GLN A 170 -8.71 -12.12 16.84
CA GLN A 170 -9.14 -13.52 16.79
C GLN A 170 -9.32 -14.01 15.35
N ASP A 171 -9.92 -13.21 14.48
CA ASP A 171 -10.11 -13.55 13.07
C ASP A 171 -8.77 -13.65 12.33
N HIS A 172 -7.83 -12.76 12.64
CA HIS A 172 -6.45 -12.84 12.14
C HIS A 172 -5.77 -14.14 12.59
N ALA A 173 -5.81 -14.44 13.89
CA ALA A 173 -5.20 -15.66 14.44
C ALA A 173 -5.76 -16.93 13.80
N LYS A 174 -7.09 -17.01 13.60
CA LYS A 174 -7.74 -18.13 12.90
C LYS A 174 -7.28 -18.25 11.44
N ARG A 175 -7.06 -17.15 10.73
CA ARG A 175 -6.56 -17.18 9.34
C ARG A 175 -5.12 -17.67 9.28
N VAL A 176 -4.29 -17.18 10.19
CA VAL A 176 -2.90 -17.61 10.36
C VAL A 176 -2.83 -19.12 10.66
N GLU A 177 -3.64 -19.61 11.59
CA GLU A 177 -3.68 -21.03 11.94
C GLU A 177 -4.07 -21.90 10.73
N ARG A 178 -5.08 -21.48 9.95
CA ARG A 178 -5.45 -22.16 8.71
C ARG A 178 -4.34 -22.17 7.67
N LEU A 179 -3.57 -21.08 7.56
CA LEU A 179 -2.41 -21.01 6.65
C LEU A 179 -1.32 -21.96 7.11
N ARG A 180 -0.96 -21.94 8.40
CA ARG A 180 0.01 -22.86 9.01
C ARG A 180 -0.39 -24.33 8.82
N ALA A 181 -1.66 -24.67 9.03
CA ALA A 181 -2.17 -26.04 8.86
C ALA A 181 -2.15 -26.52 7.40
N ARG A 182 -2.20 -25.61 6.42
CA ARG A 182 -2.13 -25.93 4.99
C ARG A 182 -0.71 -26.00 4.46
N ARG A 183 0.26 -25.35 5.11
CA ARG A 183 1.66 -25.37 4.69
C ARG A 183 2.21 -26.80 4.89
N PRO A 184 2.81 -27.42 3.86
CA PRO A 184 3.48 -28.69 4.04
C PRO A 184 4.62 -28.52 5.05
N MET A 185 4.75 -29.45 5.99
CA MET A 185 5.88 -29.46 6.91
C MET A 185 7.17 -29.69 6.11
N ASN A 186 7.94 -28.62 5.91
CA ASN A 186 9.27 -28.70 5.34
C ASN A 186 10.28 -28.65 6.49
N ILE A 187 10.94 -29.79 6.75
CA ILE A 187 11.90 -29.97 7.85
C ILE A 187 13.17 -29.12 7.63
N LEU A 188 13.45 -28.72 6.39
CA LEU A 188 14.61 -27.91 6.02
C LEU A 188 14.28 -26.41 5.94
N ALA A 189 13.00 -26.05 5.85
CA ALA A 189 12.61 -24.65 5.95
C ALA A 189 12.63 -24.25 7.43
N GLY A 190 13.45 -23.28 7.79
CA GLY A 190 13.42 -22.68 9.12
C GLY A 190 12.06 -22.03 9.44
N GLU A 191 11.95 -21.39 10.60
CA GLU A 191 10.75 -20.61 10.95
C GLU A 191 10.56 -19.46 9.97
N VAL A 192 9.64 -19.63 9.01
CA VAL A 192 9.27 -18.56 8.07
C VAL A 192 8.31 -17.61 8.78
N ALA A 193 8.70 -16.35 8.92
CA ALA A 193 7.85 -15.29 9.45
C ALA A 193 6.50 -15.24 8.72
N GLU A 194 5.44 -14.91 9.46
CA GLU A 194 4.10 -14.81 8.89
C GLU A 194 3.98 -13.59 8.00
N ASP A 195 3.91 -13.83 6.71
CA ASP A 195 3.65 -12.80 5.73
C ASP A 195 2.15 -12.51 5.66
N LEU A 196 1.75 -11.30 6.04
CA LEU A 196 0.37 -10.85 5.95
C LEU A 196 -0.20 -10.95 4.52
N ASP A 197 0.63 -10.78 3.49
CA ASP A 197 0.18 -10.92 2.10
C ASP A 197 -0.22 -12.38 1.79
N GLU A 198 0.42 -13.37 2.42
CA GLU A 198 0.00 -14.78 2.31
C GLU A 198 -1.28 -15.07 3.08
N VAL A 199 -1.47 -14.44 4.25
CA VAL A 199 -2.65 -14.67 5.11
C VAL A 199 -3.93 -14.13 4.47
N TYR A 200 -3.85 -12.96 3.83
CA TYR A 200 -5.01 -12.28 3.24
C TYR A 200 -5.12 -12.46 1.73
N GLY A 201 -4.06 -12.99 1.10
CA GLY A 201 -3.91 -13.06 -0.35
C GLY A 201 -3.62 -11.69 -0.95
N THR A 202 -2.84 -11.68 -2.03
CA THR A 202 -2.62 -10.47 -2.81
C THR A 202 -3.89 -10.20 -3.63
N ALA A 203 -4.61 -9.13 -3.30
CA ALA A 203 -5.67 -8.65 -4.18
C ALA A 203 -5.05 -8.32 -5.55
N LYS A 204 -5.33 -9.14 -6.57
CA LYS A 204 -4.85 -8.97 -7.95
C LYS A 204 -5.58 -7.82 -8.64
N MET A 205 -5.49 -6.62 -8.08
CA MET A 205 -6.09 -5.42 -8.63
C MET A 205 -4.97 -4.46 -9.04
N CYS A 206 -4.57 -4.55 -10.30
CA CYS A 206 -3.74 -3.53 -10.94
C CYS A 206 -4.64 -2.66 -11.82
N VAL A 207 -4.97 -1.47 -11.35
CA VAL A 207 -5.52 -0.43 -12.23
C VAL A 207 -4.32 0.38 -12.70
N THR A 208 -3.98 0.25 -13.98
CA THR A 208 -2.86 0.93 -14.62
C THR A 208 -2.86 2.39 -14.20
N CYS A 209 -1.70 2.87 -13.73
CA CYS A 209 -1.60 4.20 -13.14
C CYS A 209 -1.93 5.31 -14.15
N HIS A 210 -1.81 5.05 -15.45
CA HIS A 210 -2.07 6.03 -16.50
C HIS A 210 -3.08 5.44 -17.51
N LYS A 211 -4.19 6.14 -17.72
CA LYS A 211 -5.06 6.06 -18.90
C LYS A 211 -5.45 7.48 -19.26
#